data_AF-A0A9X6VCZ3-F1
#
_entry.id   AF-A0A9X6VCZ3-F1
#
_cell.length_a   1.000
_cell.length_b   1.000
_cell.length_c   1.000
_cell.angle_alpha   90.00
_cell.angle_beta   90.00
_cell.angle_gamma   90.00
#
_symmetry.space_group_name_H-M   'P 1'
#
loop_
_entity.id
_entity.type
_entity.pdbx_description
1 polymer ?
#
loop_
_entity_poly.entity_id
_entity_poly.type
_entity_poly.pdbx_seq_one_letter_code
_entity_poly.pdbx_strand_id
1 'polypeptide(L)'
;MNNTNKVQEAIELLKEATNVTDITEQTGLKKETITLLMDSDAEMIERVINSFLNDEGYVLEEPFINELKRSIELRDKYLYDQRTRIEGACEEGMRVGKEQMKIKVAKSLLAENWSLEEISKYIKLEMDVLKELKNELN
;
A
#
# COMPACT_ATOMS: atom_id res chain seq x y z
N MET A 1 20.29 -32.16 -13.01
CA MET A 1 19.22 -31.60 -12.17
C MET A 1 18.27 -30.82 -13.05
N ASN A 2 16.98 -31.11 -13.01
CA ASN A 2 15.93 -30.38 -13.75
C ASN A 2 15.90 -28.90 -13.29
N ASN A 3 15.61 -27.95 -14.18
CA ASN A 3 15.42 -26.53 -13.88
C ASN A 3 14.35 -26.28 -12.81
N THR A 4 13.28 -27.09 -12.74
CA THR A 4 12.29 -27.07 -11.65
C THR A 4 12.97 -27.19 -10.28
N ASN A 5 13.88 -28.15 -10.15
CA ASN A 5 14.59 -28.40 -8.90
C ASN A 5 15.53 -27.23 -8.56
N LYS A 6 16.17 -26.63 -9.58
CA LYS A 6 17.03 -25.44 -9.39
C LYS A 6 16.25 -24.22 -8.91
N VAL A 7 15.04 -24.01 -9.43
CA VAL A 7 14.21 -22.86 -9.02
C VAL A 7 13.61 -23.08 -7.62
N GLN A 8 13.16 -24.30 -7.30
CA GLN A 8 12.74 -24.62 -5.93
C GLN A 8 13.88 -24.48 -4.93
N GLU A 9 15.08 -24.95 -5.28
CA GLU A 9 16.28 -24.75 -4.47
C GLU A 9 16.60 -23.25 -4.32
N ALA A 10 16.49 -22.45 -5.38
CA ALA A 10 16.65 -21.00 -5.30
C ALA A 10 15.64 -20.33 -4.37
N ILE A 11 14.39 -20.79 -4.37
CA ILE A 11 13.34 -20.27 -3.47
C ILE A 11 13.65 -20.62 -2.01
N GLU A 12 14.04 -21.86 -1.72
CA GLU A 12 14.42 -22.25 -0.37
C GLU A 12 15.67 -21.49 0.10
N LEU A 13 16.66 -21.31 -0.77
CA LEU A 13 17.84 -20.50 -0.49
C LEU A 13 17.48 -19.02 -0.30
N LEU A 14 16.52 -18.46 -1.04
CA LEU A 14 16.05 -17.09 -0.86
C LEU A 14 15.32 -16.88 0.48
N LYS A 15 14.76 -17.93 1.09
CA LYS A 15 14.18 -17.86 2.44
C LYS A 15 15.27 -17.76 3.52
N GLU A 16 16.46 -18.31 3.26
CA GLU A 16 17.56 -18.41 4.24
C GLU A 16 18.71 -17.41 3.99
N ALA A 17 18.91 -16.97 2.74
CA ALA A 17 20.06 -16.18 2.30
C ALA A 17 19.64 -14.83 1.69
N THR A 18 20.33 -13.76 2.09
CA THR A 18 20.11 -12.38 1.61
C THR A 18 20.98 -11.96 0.43
N ASN A 19 21.82 -12.86 -0.11
CA ASN A 19 22.81 -12.53 -1.15
C ASN A 19 22.56 -13.28 -2.46
N VAL A 20 22.16 -12.53 -3.50
CA VAL A 20 21.87 -13.02 -4.85
C VAL A 20 23.05 -13.75 -5.50
N THR A 21 24.28 -13.33 -5.17
CA THR A 21 25.51 -13.88 -5.78
C THR A 21 25.71 -15.34 -5.38
N ASP A 22 25.46 -15.66 -4.11
CA ASP A 22 25.65 -17.01 -3.56
C ASP A 22 24.59 -17.98 -4.14
N ILE A 23 23.37 -17.48 -4.37
CA ILE A 23 22.27 -18.26 -4.96
C ILE A 23 22.52 -18.52 -6.44
N THR A 24 23.12 -17.56 -7.15
CA THR A 24 23.55 -17.71 -8.56
C THR A 24 24.57 -18.85 -8.68
N GLU A 25 25.57 -18.87 -7.81
CA GLU A 25 26.63 -19.89 -7.81
C GLU A 25 26.11 -21.28 -7.45
N GLN A 26 25.16 -21.38 -6.51
CA GLN A 26 24.60 -22.66 -6.07
C GLN A 26 23.59 -23.26 -7.05
N THR A 27 22.70 -22.43 -7.61
CA THR A 27 21.59 -22.92 -8.45
C THR A 27 21.91 -22.91 -9.95
N GLY A 28 22.92 -22.13 -10.35
CA GLY A 28 23.26 -21.87 -11.75
C GLY A 28 22.21 -21.04 -12.49
N LEU A 29 21.28 -20.41 -11.77
CA LEU A 29 20.34 -19.45 -12.34
C LEU A 29 21.03 -18.11 -12.58
N LYS A 30 20.57 -17.37 -13.59
CA LYS A 30 21.08 -16.02 -13.85
C LYS A 30 20.62 -15.06 -12.75
N LYS A 31 21.46 -14.07 -12.46
CA LYS A 31 21.20 -13.04 -11.45
C LYS A 31 19.85 -12.35 -11.67
N GLU A 32 19.50 -12.06 -12.92
CA GLU A 32 18.24 -11.42 -13.30
C GLU A 32 17.02 -12.25 -12.92
N THR A 33 17.12 -13.59 -13.04
CA THR A 33 16.07 -14.52 -12.63
C THR A 33 15.88 -14.52 -11.12
N ILE A 34 16.97 -14.45 -10.34
CA ILE A 34 16.91 -14.43 -8.87
C ILE A 34 16.37 -13.10 -8.36
N THR A 35 16.75 -11.97 -8.97
CA THR A 35 16.17 -10.65 -8.63
C THR A 35 14.66 -10.62 -8.88
N LEU A 36 14.20 -11.17 -10.00
CA LEU A 36 12.76 -11.33 -10.30
C LEU A 36 12.02 -12.18 -9.25
N LEU A 37 12.67 -13.21 -8.70
CA LEU A 37 12.15 -14.04 -7.61
C LEU A 37 12.17 -13.31 -6.25
N MET A 38 13.01 -12.30 -6.05
CA MET A 38 13.00 -11.49 -4.83
C MET A 38 11.91 -10.42 -4.84
N ASP A 39 11.64 -9.83 -6.01
CA ASP A 39 10.68 -8.73 -6.16
C ASP A 39 9.22 -9.21 -6.31
N SER A 40 9.00 -10.51 -6.43
CA SER A 40 7.68 -11.11 -6.64
C SER A 40 7.14 -11.76 -5.36
N ASP A 41 5.83 -11.68 -5.12
CA ASP A 41 5.18 -12.40 -4.01
C ASP A 41 5.24 -13.92 -4.25
N ALA A 42 5.43 -14.69 -3.17
CA ALA A 42 5.63 -16.15 -3.21
C ALA A 42 4.54 -16.91 -4.02
N GLU A 43 3.27 -16.49 -3.95
CA GLU A 43 2.18 -17.09 -4.74
C GLU A 43 2.27 -16.78 -6.24
N MET A 44 2.77 -15.60 -6.60
CA MET A 44 2.96 -15.21 -8.01
C MET A 44 4.16 -15.95 -8.60
N ILE A 45 5.23 -16.11 -7.82
CA ILE A 45 6.38 -16.94 -8.15
C ILE A 45 5.95 -18.39 -8.42
N GLU A 46 5.13 -18.96 -7.53
CA GLU A 46 4.68 -20.34 -7.65
C GLU A 46 3.78 -20.56 -8.88
N ARG A 47 2.88 -19.60 -9.20
CA ARG A 47 2.06 -19.65 -10.43
C ARG A 47 2.89 -19.48 -11.70
N VAL A 48 3.84 -18.56 -11.69
CA VAL A 48 4.77 -18.31 -12.81
C VAL A 48 5.58 -19.59 -13.03
N ILE A 49 6.25 -20.12 -12.01
CA ILE A 49 7.04 -21.35 -12.09
C ILE A 49 6.21 -22.54 -12.58
N ASN A 50 5.02 -22.77 -12.02
CA ASN A 50 4.15 -23.87 -12.44
C ASN A 50 3.59 -23.68 -13.86
N SER A 51 3.52 -22.45 -14.38
CA SER A 51 3.15 -22.19 -15.78
C SER A 51 4.33 -22.24 -16.76
N PHE A 52 5.59 -22.19 -16.30
CA PHE A 52 6.80 -22.10 -17.15
C PHE A 52 7.65 -23.38 -17.20
N LEU A 53 7.26 -24.44 -16.49
CA LEU A 53 7.95 -25.71 -16.52
C LEU A 53 7.17 -26.75 -17.33
N ASN A 54 7.33 -26.71 -18.65
CA ASN A 54 7.27 -27.94 -19.44
C ASN A 54 8.68 -28.54 -19.50
N ASP A 55 8.76 -29.86 -19.67
CA ASP A 55 9.96 -30.72 -19.52
C ASP A 55 11.25 -30.28 -20.25
N GLU A 56 11.17 -29.25 -21.11
CA GLU A 56 12.24 -28.81 -22.00
C GLU A 56 12.97 -27.52 -21.55
N GLY A 57 12.54 -26.85 -20.47
CA GLY A 57 13.37 -25.83 -19.80
C GLY A 57 13.69 -24.57 -20.62
N TYR A 58 12.70 -24.00 -21.30
CA TYR A 58 12.89 -22.80 -22.12
C TYR A 58 13.36 -21.57 -21.32
N VAL A 59 14.36 -20.88 -21.89
CA VAL A 59 14.85 -19.56 -21.50
C VAL A 59 13.79 -18.52 -21.87
N LEU A 60 13.40 -17.66 -20.92
CA LEU A 60 12.40 -16.61 -21.14
C LEU A 60 12.78 -15.76 -22.36
N GLU A 61 11.95 -15.78 -23.42
CA GLU A 61 12.14 -14.93 -24.59
C GLU A 61 11.90 -13.45 -24.23
N GLU A 62 12.60 -12.53 -24.89
CA GLU A 62 12.53 -11.08 -24.60
C GLU A 62 11.10 -10.49 -24.60
N PRO A 63 10.18 -10.87 -25.53
CA PRO A 63 8.79 -10.40 -25.49
C PRO A 63 8.08 -10.78 -24.20
N PHE A 64 8.36 -11.98 -23.68
CA PHE A 64 7.76 -12.49 -22.47
C PHE A 64 8.28 -11.77 -21.22
N ILE A 65 9.60 -11.52 -21.14
CA ILE A 65 10.20 -10.73 -20.07
C ILE A 65 9.57 -9.33 -20.02
N ASN A 66 9.32 -8.73 -21.19
CA ASN A 66 8.69 -7.41 -21.27
C ASN A 66 7.23 -7.44 -20.78
N GLU A 67 6.48 -8.50 -21.07
CA GLU A 67 5.12 -8.66 -20.59
C GLU A 67 5.06 -8.90 -19.07
N LEU A 68 6.02 -9.64 -18.52
CA LEU A 68 6.17 -9.82 -17.08
C LEU A 68 6.51 -8.50 -16.37
N LYS A 69 7.49 -7.74 -16.89
CA LYS A 69 7.83 -6.40 -16.38
C LYS A 69 6.62 -5.48 -16.39
N ARG A 70 5.88 -5.44 -17.51
CA ARG A 70 4.66 -4.64 -17.63
C ARG A 70 3.60 -5.05 -16.60
N SER A 71 3.46 -6.35 -16.34
CA SER A 71 2.50 -6.85 -15.35
C SER A 71 2.86 -6.42 -13.93
N ILE A 72 4.16 -6.43 -13.59
CA ILE A 72 4.69 -5.94 -12.31
C ILE A 72 4.45 -4.44 -12.18
N GLU A 73 4.81 -3.65 -13.21
CA GLU A 73 4.59 -2.19 -13.21
C GLU A 73 3.11 -1.80 -13.03
N LEU A 74 2.20 -2.50 -13.70
CA LEU A 74 0.76 -2.27 -13.56
C LEU A 74 0.26 -2.61 -12.15
N ARG A 75 0.80 -3.67 -11.54
CA ARG A 75 0.46 -4.07 -10.18
C ARG A 75 0.96 -3.04 -9.17
N ASP A 76 2.21 -2.60 -9.27
CA ASP A 76 2.79 -1.61 -8.37
C ASP A 76 2.03 -0.30 -8.42
N LYS A 77 1.67 0.14 -9.65
CA LYS A 77 0.80 1.29 -9.84
C LYS A 77 -0.56 1.11 -9.17
N TYR A 78 -1.20 -0.04 -9.35
CA TYR A 78 -2.49 -0.33 -8.71
C TYR A 78 -2.40 -0.27 -7.18
N LEU A 79 -1.36 -0.88 -6.59
CA LEU A 79 -1.15 -0.87 -5.14
C LEU A 79 -0.89 0.53 -4.61
N TYR A 80 -0.10 1.33 -5.33
CA TYR A 80 0.14 2.73 -5.01
C TYR A 80 -1.15 3.57 -5.04
N ASP A 81 -1.95 3.41 -6.09
CA ASP A 81 -3.23 4.13 -6.24
C ASP A 81 -4.24 3.73 -5.15
N GLN A 82 -4.25 2.46 -4.73
CA GLN A 82 -5.09 2.00 -3.61
C GLN A 82 -4.64 2.59 -2.28
N ARG A 83 -3.33 2.57 -2.00
CA ARG A 83 -2.77 3.18 -0.78
C ARG A 83 -3.12 4.66 -0.68
N THR A 84 -2.86 5.41 -1.76
CA THR A 84 -3.14 6.85 -1.83
C THR A 84 -4.62 7.15 -1.58
N ARG A 85 -5.54 6.34 -2.14
CA ARG A 85 -6.98 6.49 -1.90
C ARG A 85 -7.36 6.26 -0.45
N ILE A 86 -6.82 5.23 0.19
CA ILE A 86 -7.09 4.91 1.59
C ILE A 86 -6.54 6.03 2.50
N GLU A 87 -5.33 6.49 2.24
CA GLU A 87 -4.70 7.58 3.00
C GLU A 87 -5.51 8.86 2.88
N GLY A 88 -5.87 9.28 1.65
CA GLY A 88 -6.71 10.46 1.43
C GLY A 88 -8.09 10.36 2.10
N ALA A 89 -8.74 9.18 2.05
CA ALA A 89 -10.01 8.96 2.73
C ALA A 89 -9.88 9.03 4.26
N CYS A 90 -8.77 8.52 4.80
CA CYS A 90 -8.48 8.58 6.23
C CYS A 90 -8.24 10.02 6.71
N GLU A 91 -7.41 10.77 5.98
CA GLU A 91 -7.11 12.18 6.27
C GLU A 91 -8.39 13.04 6.23
N GLU A 92 -9.21 12.86 5.20
CA GLU A 92 -10.48 13.59 5.07
C GLU A 92 -11.46 13.20 6.18
N GLY A 93 -11.57 11.91 6.50
CA GLY A 93 -12.38 11.43 7.61
C GLY A 93 -11.95 12.03 8.95
N MET A 94 -10.64 12.12 9.21
CA MET A 94 -10.11 12.79 10.41
C MET A 94 -10.40 14.29 10.41
N ARG A 95 -10.28 14.96 9.26
CA ARG A 95 -10.57 16.40 9.12
C ARG A 95 -12.03 16.70 9.45
N VAL A 96 -12.95 15.98 8.79
CA VAL A 96 -14.40 16.11 9.02
C VAL A 96 -14.76 15.75 10.46
N GLY A 97 -14.19 14.68 11.02
CA GLY A 97 -14.43 14.28 12.40
C GLY A 97 -13.99 15.34 13.43
N LYS A 98 -12.82 15.97 13.23
CA LYS A 98 -12.36 17.08 14.08
C LYS A 98 -13.30 18.27 13.98
N GLU A 99 -13.75 18.62 12.79
CA GLU A 99 -14.65 19.75 12.56
C GLU A 99 -16.02 19.52 13.20
N GLN A 100 -16.61 18.33 13.05
CA GLN A 100 -17.85 17.95 13.73
C GLN A 100 -17.69 17.94 15.26
N MET A 101 -16.54 17.48 15.78
CA MET A 101 -16.28 17.53 17.23
C MET A 101 -16.22 18.97 17.74
N LYS A 102 -15.58 19.88 17.02
CA LYS A 102 -15.57 21.31 17.36
C LYS A 102 -16.99 21.88 17.45
N ILE A 103 -17.83 21.58 16.46
CA ILE A 103 -19.24 22.00 16.44
C ILE A 103 -20.00 21.42 17.64
N LYS A 104 -19.82 20.13 17.95
CA LYS A 104 -20.47 19.47 19.09
C LYS A 104 -20.08 20.09 20.43
N VAL A 105 -18.79 20.37 20.63
CA VAL A 105 -18.30 21.05 21.85
C VAL A 105 -18.84 22.47 21.92
N ALA A 106 -18.85 23.22 20.80
CA ALA A 106 -19.41 24.56 20.75
C ALA A 106 -20.90 24.59 21.13
N LYS A 107 -21.73 23.67 20.61
CA LYS A 107 -23.15 23.54 20.99
C LYS A 107 -23.32 23.26 22.49
N SER A 108 -22.44 22.45 23.08
CA SER A 108 -22.47 22.14 24.51
C SER A 108 -22.13 23.36 25.37
N LEU A 109 -21.08 24.11 25.01
CA LEU A 109 -20.70 25.35 25.73
C LEU A 109 -21.76 26.46 25.58
N LEU A 110 -22.40 26.57 24.41
CA LEU A 110 -23.52 27.48 24.20
C LEU A 110 -24.71 27.15 25.11
N ALA A 111 -25.03 25.87 25.29
CA ALA A 111 -26.08 25.43 26.21
C ALA A 111 -25.74 25.74 27.68
N GLU A 112 -24.46 25.81 28.02
CA GLU A 112 -23.97 26.28 29.32
C GLU A 112 -23.91 27.82 29.46
N ASN A 113 -24.42 28.58 28.47
CA ASN A 113 -24.43 30.03 28.40
C ASN A 113 -23.05 30.71 28.36
N TRP A 114 -22.02 30.04 27.84
CA TRP A 114 -20.72 30.67 27.61
C TRP A 114 -20.81 31.77 26.53
N SER A 115 -19.93 32.78 26.61
CA SER A 115 -19.88 33.83 25.60
C SER A 115 -19.31 33.33 24.26
N LEU A 116 -19.74 33.95 23.16
CA LEU A 116 -19.28 33.56 21.82
C LEU A 116 -17.78 33.81 21.65
N GLU A 117 -17.26 34.87 22.26
CA GLU A 117 -15.86 35.26 22.28
C GLU A 117 -14.97 34.21 22.96
N GLU A 118 -15.42 33.67 24.10
CA GLU A 118 -14.69 32.62 24.83
C GLU A 118 -14.69 31.30 24.07
N ILE A 119 -15.84 30.89 23.51
CA ILE A 119 -15.96 29.67 22.72
C ILE A 119 -15.08 29.74 21.47
N SER A 120 -15.12 30.88 20.76
CA SER A 120 -14.30 31.11 19.56
C SER A 120 -12.82 30.98 19.87
N LYS A 121 -12.36 31.58 20.98
CA LYS A 121 -10.96 31.51 21.41
C LYS A 121 -10.53 30.08 21.78
N TYR A 122 -11.39 29.32 22.44
CA TYR A 122 -11.08 27.98 22.93
C TYR A 122 -11.05 26.92 21.81
N ILE A 123 -12.06 26.93 20.93
CA ILE A 123 -12.26 25.89 19.91
C ILE A 123 -11.71 26.31 18.53
N LYS A 124 -11.40 27.61 18.37
CA LYS A 124 -10.96 28.23 17.11
C LYS A 124 -11.99 28.00 16.00
N LEU A 125 -13.25 28.30 16.32
CA LEU A 125 -14.35 28.38 15.36
C LEU A 125 -14.57 29.84 14.99
N GLU A 126 -14.90 30.08 13.73
CA GLU A 126 -15.22 31.42 13.24
C GLU A 126 -16.47 31.96 13.92
N MET A 127 -16.48 33.27 14.14
CA MET A 127 -17.54 33.94 14.89
C MET A 127 -18.90 33.81 14.20
N ASP A 128 -18.93 33.82 12.86
CA ASP A 128 -20.16 33.73 12.10
C ASP A 128 -20.80 32.33 12.22
N VAL A 129 -19.99 31.26 12.21
CA VAL A 129 -20.45 29.90 12.48
C VAL A 129 -21.04 29.79 13.89
N LEU A 130 -20.42 30.41 14.90
CA LEU A 130 -20.94 30.38 16.28
C LEU A 130 -22.25 31.15 16.44
N LYS A 131 -22.43 32.26 15.72
CA LYS A 131 -23.72 32.99 15.68
C LYS A 131 -24.82 32.14 15.08
N GLU A 132 -24.55 31.47 13.97
CA GLU A 132 -25.51 30.54 13.34
C GLU A 132 -25.89 29.41 14.30
N LEU A 133 -24.91 28.75 14.92
CA LEU A 133 -25.15 27.68 15.89
C LEU A 133 -25.98 28.14 17.10
N LYS A 134 -25.76 29.38 17.58
CA LYS A 134 -26.56 29.97 18.66
C LYS A 134 -28.00 30.26 18.23
N ASN A 135 -28.20 30.67 16.99
CA ASN A 135 -29.54 30.89 16.44
C ASN A 135 -30.32 29.57 16.24
N GLU A 136 -29.64 28.46 15.92
CA GLU A 136 -30.26 27.13 15.83
C GLU A 136 -30.69 26.53 17.18
N LEU A 137 -30.08 26.99 18.28
CA LEU A 137 -30.34 26.48 19.64
C LEU A 137 -31.47 27.23 20.36
N ASN A 138 -31.86 28.41 19.87
CA ASN A 138 -32.97 29.22 20.38
C ASN A 138 -34.28 28.91 19.64
#